data_AF-A0A7V8XLX2-F1
#
_entry.id   AF-A0A7V8XLX2-F1
#
_cell.length_a   1.000
_cell.length_b   1.000
_cell.length_c   1.000
_cell.angle_alpha   90.00
_cell.angle_beta   90.00
_cell.angle_gamma   90.00
#
_symmetry.space_group_name_H-M   'P 1'
#
loop_
_entity.id
_entity.type
_entity.pdbx_description
1 polymer ?
#
loop_
_entity_poly.entity_id
_entity_poly.type
_entity_poly.pdbx_seq_one_letter_code
_entity_poly.pdbx_strand_id
1 'polypeptide(L)'
;MAARPPAGVRRRRRLARAALLAIVAITVALALVALVGQVWELSFFVVNMLTAMGLALGVDYALFIVSRFREERGAGRAKLAAIEAAGRTASRAVLFSGSAFVIALTGMLLVPDKIMRSLA
;
A
#
# COMPACT_ATOMS: atom_id res chain seq x y z
N MET A 1 37.06 2.55 -10.04
CA MET A 1 36.03 2.54 -11.12
C MET A 1 35.06 1.38 -10.85
N ALA A 2 33.97 1.62 -10.11
CA ALA A 2 33.03 0.55 -9.71
C ALA A 2 32.01 0.27 -10.82
N ALA A 3 31.96 -0.97 -11.30
CA ALA A 3 31.04 -1.40 -12.35
C ALA A 3 29.57 -1.19 -11.92
N ARG A 4 28.79 -0.49 -12.75
CA ARG A 4 27.35 -0.26 -12.51
C ARG A 4 26.63 -1.62 -12.56
N PRO A 5 25.86 -2.01 -11.52
CA PRO A 5 25.17 -3.30 -11.53
C PRO A 5 24.12 -3.39 -12.66
N PRO A 6 23.90 -4.60 -13.20
CA PRO A 6 23.03 -4.85 -14.35
C PRO A 6 21.57 -4.46 -14.06
N ALA A 7 20.84 -4.02 -15.09
CA ALA A 7 19.51 -3.41 -14.97
C ALA A 7 18.49 -4.30 -14.23
N GLY A 8 18.56 -5.62 -14.40
CA GLY A 8 17.68 -6.59 -13.73
C GLY A 8 17.80 -6.59 -12.20
N VAL A 9 19.01 -6.39 -11.66
CA VAL A 9 19.25 -6.38 -10.20
C VAL A 9 18.61 -5.15 -9.54
N ARG A 10 18.62 -4.00 -10.23
CA ARG A 10 17.98 -2.77 -9.73
C ARG A 10 16.47 -2.88 -9.69
N ARG A 11 15.85 -3.57 -10.66
CA ARG A 11 14.40 -3.79 -10.70
C ARG A 11 13.97 -4.73 -9.58
N ARG A 12 14.69 -5.85 -9.37
CA ARG A 12 14.44 -6.79 -8.26
C ARG A 12 14.56 -6.14 -6.89
N ARG A 13 15.59 -5.31 -6.65
CA ARG A 13 15.75 -4.59 -5.36
C ARG A 13 14.63 -3.59 -5.06
N ARG A 14 13.97 -3.05 -6.09
CA ARG A 14 12.82 -2.14 -5.91
C ARG A 14 11.59 -2.89 -5.48
N LEU A 15 11.29 -3.97 -6.19
CA LEU A 15 10.17 -4.85 -5.88
C LEU A 15 10.31 -5.40 -4.47
N ALA A 16 11.52 -5.82 -4.06
CA ALA A 16 11.77 -6.30 -2.70
C ALA A 16 11.48 -5.24 -1.62
N ARG A 17 11.88 -3.98 -1.83
CA ARG A 17 11.61 -2.89 -0.88
C ARG A 17 10.13 -2.53 -0.81
N ALA A 18 9.44 -2.51 -1.95
CA ALA A 18 8.00 -2.25 -2.01
C ALA A 18 7.21 -3.39 -1.35
N ALA A 19 7.58 -4.65 -1.64
CA ALA A 19 6.98 -5.82 -1.01
C ALA A 19 7.17 -5.82 0.51
N LEU A 20 8.33 -5.40 1.02
CA LEU A 20 8.53 -5.27 2.46
C LEU A 20 7.56 -4.27 3.09
N LEU A 21 7.35 -3.10 2.47
CA LEU A 21 6.38 -2.11 2.95
C LEU A 21 4.95 -2.66 2.92
N ALA A 22 4.60 -3.39 1.85
CA ALA A 22 3.29 -4.02 1.73
C ALA A 22 3.08 -5.09 2.82
N ILE A 23 4.08 -5.94 3.07
CA ILE A 23 4.01 -6.97 4.12
C ILE A 23 3.81 -6.33 5.49
N VAL A 24 4.57 -5.28 5.83
CA VAL A 24 4.40 -4.56 7.11
C VAL A 24 2.98 -3.99 7.22
N ALA A 25 2.47 -3.37 6.15
CA ALA A 25 1.12 -2.83 6.15
C ALA A 25 0.05 -3.92 6.34
N ILE A 26 0.18 -5.06 5.65
CA ILE A 26 -0.72 -6.22 5.79
C ILE A 26 -0.66 -6.75 7.23
N THR A 27 0.52 -6.90 7.82
CA THR A 27 0.66 -7.38 9.20
C THR A 27 -0.04 -6.45 10.19
N VAL A 28 0.13 -5.13 10.04
CA VAL A 28 -0.57 -4.15 10.89
C VAL A 28 -2.08 -4.24 10.68
N ALA A 29 -2.54 -4.34 9.44
CA ALA A 29 -3.96 -4.46 9.13
C ALA A 29 -4.57 -5.76 9.68
N LEU A 30 -3.88 -6.90 9.58
CA LEU A 30 -4.28 -8.16 10.18
C LEU A 30 -4.32 -8.09 11.72
N ALA A 31 -3.37 -7.39 12.34
CA ALA A 31 -3.38 -7.18 13.79
C ALA A 31 -4.60 -6.35 14.23
N LEU A 32 -4.96 -5.30 13.48
CA LEU A 32 -6.17 -4.51 13.73
C LEU A 32 -7.43 -5.34 13.54
N VAL A 33 -7.51 -6.14 12.48
CA VAL A 33 -8.64 -7.06 12.24
C VAL A 33 -8.74 -8.10 13.37
N ALA A 34 -7.62 -8.62 13.88
CA ALA A 34 -7.62 -9.55 15.00
C ALA A 34 -8.17 -8.93 16.29
N LEU A 35 -7.92 -7.63 16.52
CA LEU A 35 -8.49 -6.88 17.65
C LEU A 35 -10.00 -6.69 17.48
N VAL A 36 -10.47 -6.31 16.29
CA VAL A 36 -11.91 -6.19 16.00
C VAL A 36 -12.61 -7.55 16.14
N GLY A 37 -11.93 -8.62 15.70
CA GLY A 37 -12.38 -10.00 15.80
C GLY A 37 -12.58 -10.51 17.24
N GLN A 38 -12.09 -9.79 18.26
CA GLN A 38 -12.38 -10.13 19.66
C GLN A 38 -13.81 -9.77 20.06
N VAL A 39 -14.46 -8.85 19.33
CA VAL A 39 -15.79 -8.33 19.63
C VAL A 39 -16.82 -8.76 18.57
N TRP A 40 -16.38 -8.91 17.31
CA TRP A 40 -17.24 -9.26 16.18
C TRP A 40 -16.76 -10.54 15.49
N GLU A 41 -17.68 -11.44 15.14
CA GLU A 41 -17.35 -12.60 14.29
C GLU A 41 -17.14 -12.14 12.84
N LEU A 42 -15.90 -12.24 12.36
CA LEU A 42 -15.52 -11.89 11.00
C LEU A 42 -15.37 -13.14 10.13
N SER A 43 -15.74 -13.02 8.86
CA SER A 43 -15.54 -14.10 7.88
C SER A 43 -14.05 -14.34 7.59
N PHE A 44 -13.68 -15.61 7.37
CA PHE A 44 -12.33 -15.97 6.89
C PHE A 44 -11.98 -15.29 5.56
N PHE A 45 -12.99 -14.88 4.79
CA PHE A 45 -12.83 -14.15 3.54
C PHE A 45 -12.12 -12.80 3.75
N VAL A 46 -12.27 -12.16 4.92
CA VAL A 46 -11.60 -10.90 5.27
C VAL A 46 -10.08 -11.05 5.23
N VAL A 47 -9.54 -12.12 5.81
CA VAL A 47 -8.09 -12.35 5.88
C VAL A 47 -7.51 -12.57 4.49
N ASN A 48 -8.18 -13.38 3.66
CA ASN A 48 -7.76 -13.64 2.29
C ASN A 48 -7.79 -12.37 1.43
N MET A 49 -8.89 -11.61 1.53
CA MET A 49 -9.08 -10.37 0.79
C MET A 49 -8.07 -9.31 1.21
N LEU A 50 -7.90 -9.09 2.52
CA LEU A 50 -6.95 -8.12 3.07
C LEU A 50 -5.52 -8.45 2.67
N THR A 51 -5.14 -9.72 2.64
CA THR A 51 -3.81 -10.14 2.18
C THR A 51 -3.62 -9.88 0.68
N ALA A 52 -4.56 -10.31 -0.16
CA ALA A 52 -4.47 -10.14 -1.61
C ALA A 52 -4.48 -8.66 -2.01
N MET A 53 -5.44 -7.89 -1.48
CA MET A 53 -5.58 -6.47 -1.76
C MET A 53 -4.47 -5.64 -1.13
N GLY A 54 -4.09 -5.96 0.11
CA GLY A 54 -3.01 -5.27 0.81
C GLY A 54 -1.67 -5.45 0.11
N LEU A 55 -1.42 -6.62 -0.50
CA LEU A 55 -0.23 -6.82 -1.31
C LEU A 55 -0.29 -6.03 -2.62
N ALA A 56 -1.43 -6.11 -3.34
CA ALA A 56 -1.61 -5.39 -4.60
C ALA A 56 -1.49 -3.87 -4.41
N LEU A 57 -2.34 -3.29 -3.57
CA LEU A 57 -2.39 -1.85 -3.30
C LEU A 57 -1.10 -1.38 -2.61
N GLY A 58 -0.58 -2.16 -1.65
CA GLY A 58 0.63 -1.81 -0.92
C GLY A 58 1.86 -1.72 -1.83
N VAL A 59 2.02 -2.66 -2.75
CA VAL A 59 3.11 -2.61 -3.73
C VAL A 59 2.92 -1.46 -4.71
N ASP A 60 1.70 -1.26 -5.23
CA ASP A 60 1.41 -0.19 -6.19
C ASP A 60 1.66 1.20 -5.61
N TYR A 61 1.17 1.46 -4.39
CA TYR A 61 1.39 2.73 -3.71
C TYR A 61 2.85 2.95 -3.31
N ALA A 62 3.54 1.90 -2.82
CA ALA A 62 4.96 1.99 -2.50
C ALA A 62 5.81 2.28 -3.75
N LEU A 63 5.53 1.61 -4.87
CA LEU A 63 6.23 1.85 -6.13
C LEU A 63 5.95 3.24 -6.67
N PHE A 64 4.71 3.72 -6.60
CA PHE A 64 4.35 5.06 -7.03
C PHE A 64 5.10 6.14 -6.24
N ILE A 65 5.11 6.06 -4.89
CA ILE A 65 5.84 6.98 -4.02
C ILE A 65 7.35 6.94 -4.30
N VAL A 66 7.92 5.74 -4.39
CA VAL A 66 9.36 5.57 -4.67
C VAL A 66 9.72 6.06 -6.07
N SER A 67 8.82 5.95 -7.05
CA SER A 67 9.03 6.50 -8.40
C SER A 67 9.12 8.02 -8.35
N ARG A 68 8.15 8.67 -7.69
CA ARG A 68 8.14 10.13 -7.55
C ARG A 68 9.35 10.65 -6.80
N PHE A 69 9.72 10.04 -5.67
CA PHE A 69 10.96 10.39 -4.97
C PHE A 69 12.19 10.32 -5.88
N ARG A 70 12.23 9.36 -6.80
CA ARG A 70 13.36 9.21 -7.73
C ARG A 70 13.38 10.20 -8.87
N GLU A 71 12.21 10.57 -9.40
CA GLU A 71 12.11 11.64 -10.38
C GLU A 71 12.64 12.94 -9.78
N GLU A 72 12.25 13.25 -8.54
CA GLU A 72 12.73 14.42 -7.79
C GLU A 72 14.25 14.37 -7.55
N ARG A 73 14.81 13.20 -7.20
CA ARG A 73 16.27 13.01 -7.10
C ARG A 73 16.98 13.10 -8.45
N GLY A 74 16.33 12.67 -9.53
CA GLY A 74 16.83 12.78 -10.91
C GLY A 74 16.87 14.23 -11.41
N ALA A 75 15.94 15.06 -10.93
CA ALA A 75 15.90 16.49 -11.17
C ALA A 75 16.93 17.29 -10.34
N GLY A 76 17.81 16.62 -9.59
CA GLY A 76 18.92 17.25 -8.85
C GLY A 76 18.58 17.72 -7.44
N ARG A 77 17.32 17.58 -6.96
CA ARG A 77 16.95 18.00 -5.59
C ARG A 77 17.66 17.17 -4.53
N ALA A 78 18.12 17.78 -3.44
CA ALA A 78 18.71 17.10 -2.28
C ALA A 78 17.75 16.06 -1.65
N LYS A 79 18.27 15.10 -0.87
CA LYS A 79 17.47 13.97 -0.36
C LYS A 79 16.21 14.42 0.40
N LEU A 80 16.34 15.34 1.36
CA LEU A 80 15.20 15.81 2.14
C LEU A 80 14.21 16.61 1.29
N ALA A 81 14.70 17.52 0.45
CA ALA A 81 13.86 18.28 -0.48
C ALA A 81 13.10 17.37 -1.48
N ALA A 82 13.71 16.28 -1.93
CA ALA A 82 13.07 15.30 -2.80
C ALA A 82 11.99 14.48 -2.06
N ILE A 83 12.17 14.18 -0.76
CA ILE A 83 11.14 13.52 0.06
C ILE A 83 9.95 14.46 0.21
N GLU A 84 10.19 15.72 0.54
CA GLU A 84 9.14 16.73 0.71
C GLU A 84 8.35 16.94 -0.59
N ALA A 85 9.03 17.16 -1.71
CA ALA A 85 8.40 17.37 -3.01
C ALA A 85 7.57 16.15 -3.46
N ALA A 86 8.13 14.95 -3.33
CA ALA A 86 7.42 13.72 -3.65
C ALA A 86 6.21 13.50 -2.72
N GLY A 87 6.36 13.75 -1.42
CA GLY A 87 5.27 13.62 -0.44
C GLY A 87 4.11 14.57 -0.73
N ARG A 88 4.39 15.80 -1.16
CA ARG A 88 3.36 16.81 -1.45
C ARG A 88 2.40 16.41 -2.59
N THR A 89 2.87 15.59 -3.53
CA THR A 89 2.11 15.16 -4.71
C THR A 89 1.66 13.71 -4.61
N ALA A 90 2.61 12.79 -4.37
CA ALA A 90 2.35 11.36 -4.36
C ALA A 90 1.43 10.96 -3.22
N SER A 91 1.65 11.48 -2.00
CA SER A 91 0.82 11.12 -0.85
C SER A 91 -0.63 11.59 -1.03
N ARG A 92 -0.85 12.78 -1.62
CA ARG A 92 -2.20 13.26 -1.93
C ARG A 92 -2.91 12.36 -2.95
N ALA A 93 -2.21 11.92 -3.99
CA ALA A 93 -2.78 11.00 -4.97
C ALA A 93 -3.10 9.62 -4.38
N VAL A 94 -2.23 9.08 -3.52
CA VAL A 94 -2.47 7.81 -2.81
C VAL A 94 -3.65 7.94 -1.85
N LEU A 95 -3.74 9.04 -1.10
CA LEU A 95 -4.88 9.28 -0.19
C LEU A 95 -6.20 9.41 -0.96
N PHE A 96 -6.20 10.09 -2.11
CA PHE A 96 -7.39 10.18 -2.95
C PHE A 96 -7.83 8.80 -3.45
N SER A 97 -6.90 8.01 -3.99
CA SER A 97 -7.18 6.63 -4.44
C SER A 97 -7.67 5.74 -3.28
N GLY A 98 -7.01 5.80 -2.13
CA GLY A 98 -7.40 5.03 -0.95
C GLY A 98 -8.75 5.44 -0.39
N SER A 99 -9.09 6.73 -0.41
CA SER A 99 -10.40 7.21 0.04
C SER A 99 -11.53 6.70 -0.85
N ALA A 100 -11.34 6.71 -2.18
CA ALA A 100 -12.31 6.14 -3.10
C ALA A 100 -12.52 4.65 -2.85
N PHE A 101 -11.45 3.92 -2.55
CA PHE A 101 -11.50 2.50 -2.20
C PHE A 101 -12.28 2.25 -0.89
N VAL A 102 -12.02 3.04 0.16
CA VAL A 102 -12.75 2.96 1.44
C VAL A 102 -14.24 3.27 1.26
N ILE A 103 -14.57 4.29 0.47
CA ILE A 103 -15.97 4.64 0.14
C ILE A 103 -16.66 3.47 -0.55
N ALA A 104 -15.98 2.82 -1.51
CA ALA A 104 -16.52 1.66 -2.21
C ALA A 104 -16.77 0.47 -1.27
N LEU A 105 -15.83 0.17 -0.36
CA LEU A 105 -16.01 -0.88 0.65
C LEU A 105 -17.14 -0.56 1.62
N THR A 106 -17.28 0.70 2.04
CA THR A 106 -18.38 1.13 2.93
C THR A 106 -19.74 0.87 2.29
N GLY A 107 -19.85 0.95 0.96
CA GLY A 107 -21.07 0.59 0.22
C GLY A 107 -21.52 -0.86 0.42
N MET A 108 -20.60 -1.78 0.74
CA MET A 108 -20.93 -3.18 1.03
C MET A 108 -21.79 -3.34 2.30
N LEU A 109 -21.80 -2.36 3.21
CA LEU A 109 -22.69 -2.36 4.39
C LEU A 109 -24.18 -2.37 4.01
N LEU A 110 -24.52 -1.87 2.82
CA LEU A 110 -25.89 -1.86 2.31
C LEU A 110 -26.42 -3.26 1.99
N VAL A 111 -25.52 -4.22 1.74
CA VAL A 111 -25.90 -5.59 1.43
C VAL A 111 -26.17 -6.35 2.74
N PRO A 112 -27.34 -7.00 2.91
CA PRO A 112 -27.69 -7.73 4.11
C PRO A 112 -27.06 -9.13 4.14
N ASP A 113 -25.76 -9.22 3.83
CA ASP A 113 -24.98 -10.46 3.87
C ASP A 113 -23.83 -10.33 4.87
N LYS A 114 -23.55 -11.41 5.61
CA LYS A 114 -22.51 -11.41 6.66
C LYS A 114 -21.11 -11.26 6.08
N ILE A 115 -20.84 -11.84 4.90
CA ILE A 115 -19.52 -11.77 4.27
C ILE A 115 -19.28 -10.34 3.79
N MET A 116 -20.25 -9.74 3.10
CA MET A 116 -20.14 -8.35 2.63
C MET A 116 -19.97 -7.35 3.77
N ARG A 117 -20.71 -7.51 4.88
CA ARG A 117 -20.54 -6.66 6.07
C ARG A 117 -19.23 -6.86 6.80
N SER A 118 -18.66 -8.08 6.77
CA SER A 118 -17.34 -8.33 7.37
C SER A 118 -16.21 -7.68 6.58
N LEU A 119 -16.42 -7.42 5.28
CA LEU A 119 -15.43 -6.82 4.38
C LEU A 119 -15.43 -5.28 4.39
N ALA A 120 -16.53 -4.67 4.83
CA ALA A 120 -16.72 -3.23 4.86
C ALA A 120 -16.08 -2.59 6.08
#